data_AF-A0AB73T9H1-F1
#
_entry.id   AF-A0AB73T9H1-F1
#
_cell.length_a   1.000
_cell.length_b   1.000
_cell.length_c   1.000
_cell.angle_alpha   90.00
_cell.angle_beta   90.00
_cell.angle_gamma   90.00
#
_symmetry.space_group_name_H-M   'P 1'
#
loop_
_entity.id
_entity.type
_entity.pdbx_description
1 polymer ?
#
loop_
_entity_poly.entity_id
_entity_poly.type
_entity_poly.pdbx_seq_one_letter_code
_entity_poly.pdbx_strand_id
1 'polypeptide(L)'
;MKIYKKQYFFREIIFMIIAMGAGTLFHFIYEWSGCHPLAGLFAPVNESTWEHLKMLFFPVLLLTVPEYFWCARKAEGFLFSRTVGIGCGLAFIVIFYYTYTGILGTHYLWLDIADFLLGVFITYFITYLLFTRKKTGSHRLDFICTCLLLITAVLFFCFTWNPPAINLFLSPDTATPI
;
A
#
# COMPACT_ATOMS: atom_id res chain seq x y z
N MET A 1 -27.06 0.82 -15.03
CA MET A 1 -26.03 -0.01 -14.34
C MET A 1 -24.65 0.01 -15.03
N LYS A 2 -24.53 -0.06 -16.37
CA LYS A 2 -23.24 0.01 -17.10
C LYS A 2 -22.49 1.36 -16.95
N ILE A 3 -23.21 2.48 -16.90
CA ILE A 3 -22.63 3.84 -16.79
C ILE A 3 -21.88 4.03 -15.45
N TYR A 4 -22.47 3.57 -14.34
CA TYR A 4 -21.83 3.62 -13.02
C TYR A 4 -20.54 2.81 -12.93
N LYS A 5 -20.46 1.63 -13.59
CA LYS A 5 -19.22 0.83 -13.63
C LYS A 5 -18.12 1.52 -14.45
N LYS A 6 -18.48 2.14 -15.58
CA LYS A 6 -17.53 2.89 -16.42
C LYS A 6 -16.95 4.09 -15.66
N GLN A 7 -17.80 4.87 -14.99
CA GLN A 7 -17.35 6.01 -14.17
C GLN A 7 -16.44 5.57 -13.01
N TYR A 8 -16.81 4.47 -12.33
CA TYR A 8 -16.00 3.91 -11.26
C TYR A 8 -14.63 3.43 -11.76
N PHE A 9 -14.57 2.79 -12.95
CA PHE A 9 -13.32 2.33 -13.55
C PHE A 9 -12.34 3.49 -13.84
N PHE A 10 -12.79 4.55 -14.51
CA PHE A 10 -11.95 5.71 -14.77
C PHE A 10 -11.46 6.38 -13.48
N ARG A 11 -12.31 6.40 -12.45
CA ARG A 11 -11.94 6.93 -11.14
C ARG A 11 -10.80 6.12 -10.51
N GLU A 12 -10.92 4.79 -10.45
CA GLU A 12 -9.86 3.93 -9.89
C GLU A 12 -8.55 4.12 -10.65
N ILE A 13 -8.58 4.30 -11.98
CA ILE A 13 -7.37 4.61 -12.76
C ILE A 13 -6.73 5.92 -12.31
N ILE A 14 -7.53 6.98 -12.12
CA ILE A 14 -7.02 8.29 -11.68
C ILE A 14 -6.35 8.17 -10.30
N PHE A 15 -7.06 7.57 -9.33
CA PHE A 15 -6.49 7.39 -7.98
C PHE A 15 -5.28 6.46 -7.98
N MET A 16 -5.25 5.43 -8.83
CA MET A 16 -4.10 4.55 -9.00
C MET A 16 -2.87 5.31 -9.50
N ILE A 17 -3.01 6.16 -10.52
CA ILE A 17 -1.91 6.99 -11.04
C ILE A 17 -1.42 7.97 -9.96
N ILE A 18 -2.34 8.60 -9.23
CA ILE A 18 -1.98 9.49 -8.11
C ILE A 18 -1.24 8.71 -7.02
N ALA A 19 -1.69 7.49 -6.68
CA ALA A 19 -1.05 6.65 -5.68
C ALA A 19 0.36 6.22 -6.09
N MET A 20 0.56 5.87 -7.37
CA MET A 20 1.90 5.55 -7.91
C MET A 20 2.83 6.75 -7.76
N GLY A 21 2.42 7.94 -8.22
CA GLY A 21 3.22 9.16 -8.11
C GLY A 21 3.48 9.56 -6.65
N ALA A 22 2.46 9.50 -5.80
CA ALA A 22 2.59 9.80 -4.38
C ALA A 22 3.52 8.81 -3.66
N GLY A 23 3.44 7.51 -3.95
CA GLY A 23 4.34 6.52 -3.38
C GLY A 23 5.78 6.72 -3.79
N THR A 24 6.05 7.03 -5.06
CA THR A 24 7.39 7.43 -5.51
C THR A 24 7.89 8.66 -4.76
N LEU A 25 7.05 9.68 -4.54
CA LEU A 25 7.44 10.85 -3.76
C LEU A 25 7.71 10.50 -2.29
N PHE A 26 6.89 9.63 -1.69
CA PHE A 26 7.03 9.19 -0.30
C PHE A 26 8.39 8.58 -0.01
N HIS A 27 9.01 7.90 -0.98
CA HIS A 27 10.36 7.38 -0.87
C HIS A 27 11.38 8.46 -0.43
N PHE A 28 11.24 9.70 -0.92
CA PHE A 28 12.19 10.78 -0.68
C PHE A 28 11.84 11.68 0.50
N ILE A 29 10.61 11.59 1.03
CA ILE A 29 10.11 12.53 2.05
C ILE A 29 10.98 12.51 3.32
N TYR A 30 11.45 11.34 3.75
CA TYR A 30 12.26 11.25 4.97
C TYR A 30 13.56 12.03 4.84
N GLU A 31 14.33 11.81 3.77
CA GLU A 31 15.57 12.53 3.52
C GLU A 31 15.34 14.02 3.27
N TRP A 32 14.33 14.38 2.47
CA TRP A 32 13.98 15.78 2.19
C TRP A 32 13.55 16.55 3.45
N SER A 33 13.05 15.86 4.47
CA SER A 33 12.71 16.45 5.77
C SER A 33 13.92 16.64 6.70
N GLY A 34 15.12 16.24 6.28
CA GLY A 34 16.31 16.21 7.14
C GLY A 34 16.25 15.07 8.15
N CYS A 35 15.72 13.91 7.76
CA CYS A 35 15.56 12.73 8.60
C CYS A 35 14.66 12.97 9.83
N HIS A 36 13.59 13.76 9.66
CA HIS A 36 12.69 14.08 10.76
C HIS A 36 11.89 12.84 11.20
N PRO A 37 11.82 12.49 12.50
CA PRO A 37 11.16 11.27 12.97
C PRO A 37 9.68 11.15 12.53
N LEU A 38 8.95 12.26 12.49
CA LEU A 38 7.56 12.25 12.00
C LEU A 38 7.44 11.91 10.51
N ALA A 39 8.43 12.27 9.68
CA ALA A 39 8.44 11.86 8.28
C ALA A 39 8.68 10.35 8.18
N GLY A 40 9.56 9.81 9.03
CA GLY A 40 9.85 8.38 9.10
C GLY A 40 8.67 7.49 9.51
N LEU A 41 7.61 8.05 10.10
CA LEU A 41 6.35 7.32 10.32
C LEU A 41 5.71 6.87 9.00
N PHE A 42 5.77 7.72 7.97
CA PHE A 42 5.03 7.56 6.73
C PHE A 42 5.92 7.19 5.54
N ALA A 43 7.17 7.64 5.56
CA ALA A 43 8.16 7.41 4.52
C ALA A 43 9.13 6.30 4.92
N PRO A 44 9.76 5.62 3.95
CA PRO A 44 10.87 4.71 4.20
C PRO A 44 12.01 5.43 4.93
N VAL A 45 12.51 4.83 6.01
CA VAL A 45 13.71 5.33 6.72
C VAL A 45 14.98 4.55 6.39
N ASN A 46 14.84 3.42 5.69
CA ASN A 46 15.91 2.63 5.08
C ASN A 46 15.36 1.86 3.86
N GLU A 47 16.23 1.06 3.22
CA GLU A 47 15.93 0.27 2.01
C GLU A 47 15.32 -1.13 2.32
N SER A 48 14.88 -1.39 3.55
CA SER A 48 14.25 -2.67 3.89
C SER A 48 12.89 -2.82 3.19
N THR A 49 12.50 -4.06 2.92
CA THR A 49 11.21 -4.34 2.28
C THR A 49 10.04 -3.78 3.10
N TRP A 50 10.09 -3.87 4.44
CA TRP A 50 9.08 -3.28 5.33
C TRP A 50 8.88 -1.78 5.11
N GLU A 51 9.99 -1.05 5.02
CA GLU A 51 9.98 0.39 4.82
C GLU A 51 9.44 0.75 3.43
N HIS A 52 9.79 -0.02 2.39
CA HIS A 52 9.21 0.15 1.05
C HIS A 52 7.70 -0.15 0.97
N LEU A 53 7.16 -1.05 1.80
CA LEU A 53 5.71 -1.31 1.84
C LEU A 53 4.91 -0.06 2.22
N LYS A 54 5.50 0.89 2.96
CA LYS A 54 4.88 2.18 3.30
C LYS A 54 4.52 3.01 2.07
N MET A 55 5.32 2.92 1.01
CA MET A 55 5.10 3.64 -0.25
C MET A 55 3.79 3.21 -0.93
N LEU A 56 3.35 1.97 -0.73
CA LEU A 56 2.02 1.55 -1.18
C LEU A 56 0.98 1.90 -0.12
N PHE A 57 1.21 1.51 1.13
CA PHE A 57 0.20 1.55 2.16
C PHE A 57 -0.30 2.98 2.45
N PHE A 58 0.60 3.92 2.78
CA PHE A 58 0.16 5.25 3.23
C PHE A 58 -0.44 6.10 2.11
N PRO A 59 0.14 6.19 0.90
CA PRO A 59 -0.51 6.93 -0.19
C PRO A 59 -1.90 6.38 -0.52
N VAL A 60 -2.05 5.05 -0.60
CA VAL A 60 -3.35 4.44 -0.86
C VAL A 60 -4.33 4.68 0.29
N LEU A 61 -3.89 4.58 1.54
CA LEU A 61 -4.72 4.84 2.72
C LEU A 61 -5.20 6.30 2.75
N LEU A 62 -4.30 7.26 2.52
CA LEU A 62 -4.62 8.69 2.48
C LEU A 62 -5.60 9.02 1.36
N LEU A 63 -5.45 8.40 0.19
CA LEU A 63 -6.37 8.57 -0.95
C LEU A 63 -7.72 7.87 -0.74
N THR A 64 -7.76 6.82 0.09
CA THR A 64 -9.00 6.12 0.45
C THR A 64 -9.97 7.05 1.17
N VAL A 65 -9.49 7.99 1.97
CA VAL A 65 -10.31 8.95 2.73
C VAL A 65 -11.17 9.84 1.82
N PRO A 66 -10.60 10.67 0.91
CA PRO A 66 -11.39 11.49 0.00
C PRO A 66 -12.24 10.65 -0.95
N GLU A 67 -11.74 9.49 -1.41
CA GLU A 67 -12.51 8.58 -2.26
C GLU A 67 -13.76 8.03 -1.54
N TYR A 68 -13.62 7.72 -0.24
CA TYR A 68 -14.73 7.27 0.60
C TYR A 68 -15.81 8.36 0.74
N PHE A 69 -15.40 9.59 1.08
CA PHE A 69 -16.34 10.69 1.28
C PHE A 69 -17.02 11.16 -0.01
N TRP A 70 -16.30 11.16 -1.14
CA TRP A 70 -16.84 11.61 -2.42
C TRP A 70 -17.85 10.61 -3.00
N CYS A 71 -17.59 9.30 -2.91
CA CYS A 71 -18.34 8.31 -3.69
C CYS A 71 -18.92 7.15 -2.88
N ALA A 72 -18.33 6.79 -1.74
CA ALA A 72 -18.63 5.52 -1.07
C ALA A 72 -19.45 5.64 0.22
N ARG A 73 -19.74 6.86 0.71
CA ARG A 73 -20.54 7.06 1.93
C ARG A 73 -21.91 6.36 1.91
N LYS A 74 -22.45 6.05 0.72
CA LYS A 74 -23.72 5.34 0.51
C LYS A 74 -23.55 3.90 -0.03
N ALA A 75 -22.33 3.42 -0.23
CA ALA A 75 -22.06 2.14 -0.88
C ALA A 75 -21.26 1.22 0.04
N GLU A 76 -21.96 0.26 0.64
CA GLU A 76 -21.38 -0.77 1.49
C GLU A 76 -20.32 -1.59 0.74
N GLY A 77 -19.25 -1.96 1.45
CA GLY A 77 -18.20 -2.86 0.96
C GLY A 77 -17.02 -2.17 0.28
N PHE A 78 -16.98 -0.84 0.23
CA PHE A 78 -15.81 -0.12 -0.30
C PHE A 78 -14.58 -0.35 0.56
N LEU A 79 -14.68 -0.16 1.88
CA LEU A 79 -13.53 -0.33 2.78
C LEU A 79 -13.11 -1.79 2.85
N PHE A 80 -14.06 -2.72 2.80
CA PHE A 80 -13.76 -4.13 2.58
C PHE A 80 -12.93 -4.36 1.31
N SER A 81 -13.41 -3.91 0.15
CA SER A 81 -12.69 -4.10 -1.12
C SER A 81 -11.31 -3.45 -1.13
N ARG A 82 -11.18 -2.27 -0.53
CA ARG A 82 -9.92 -1.53 -0.44
C ARG A 82 -8.92 -2.25 0.47
N THR A 83 -9.38 -2.77 1.60
CA THR A 83 -8.53 -3.50 2.54
C THR A 83 -8.01 -4.79 1.93
N VAL A 84 -8.86 -5.54 1.23
CA VAL A 84 -8.42 -6.74 0.49
C VAL A 84 -7.45 -6.36 -0.63
N GLY A 85 -7.73 -5.29 -1.37
CA GLY A 85 -6.82 -4.77 -2.40
C GLY A 85 -5.44 -4.43 -1.85
N ILE A 86 -5.37 -3.63 -0.78
CA ILE A 86 -4.11 -3.27 -0.10
C ILE A 86 -3.38 -4.52 0.35
N GLY A 87 -4.08 -5.46 1.00
CA GLY A 87 -3.50 -6.73 1.44
C GLY A 87 -2.89 -7.53 0.28
N CYS A 88 -3.58 -7.63 -0.86
CA CYS A 88 -3.06 -8.29 -2.06
C CYS A 88 -1.84 -7.56 -2.65
N GLY A 89 -1.86 -6.23 -2.70
CA GLY A 89 -0.72 -5.44 -3.19
C GLY A 89 0.52 -5.58 -2.32
N LEU A 90 0.37 -5.49 -1.00
CA LEU A 90 1.46 -5.68 -0.04
C LEU A 90 2.01 -7.12 -0.10
N ALA A 91 1.14 -8.12 -0.15
CA ALA A 91 1.55 -9.51 -0.27
C ALA A 91 2.29 -9.78 -1.60
N PHE A 92 1.82 -9.18 -2.70
CA PHE A 92 2.50 -9.28 -3.99
C PHE A 92 3.92 -8.74 -3.92
N ILE A 93 4.13 -7.53 -3.39
CA ILE A 93 5.47 -6.93 -3.26
C ILE A 93 6.41 -7.86 -2.50
N VAL A 94 5.99 -8.34 -1.33
CA VAL A 94 6.82 -9.25 -0.52
C VAL A 94 7.14 -10.54 -1.27
N ILE A 95 6.11 -11.20 -1.83
CA ILE A 95 6.29 -12.48 -2.51
C ILE A 95 7.18 -12.30 -3.75
N PHE A 96 6.91 -11.30 -4.57
CA PHE A 96 7.63 -11.05 -5.82
C PHE A 96 9.10 -10.70 -5.53
N TYR A 97 9.35 -9.73 -4.65
CA TYR A 97 10.70 -9.30 -4.26
C TYR A 97 11.56 -10.49 -3.81
N TYR A 98 11.11 -11.25 -2.81
CA TYR A 98 11.88 -12.38 -2.30
C TYR A 98 11.97 -13.55 -3.27
N THR A 99 10.98 -13.74 -4.16
CA THR A 99 11.07 -14.78 -5.20
C THR A 99 12.14 -14.42 -6.23
N TYR A 100 12.11 -13.20 -6.77
CA TYR A 100 13.02 -12.84 -7.86
C TYR A 100 14.45 -12.67 -7.36
N THR A 101 14.65 -12.04 -6.19
CA THR A 101 15.98 -11.90 -5.58
C THR A 101 16.54 -13.24 -5.14
N GLY A 102 15.69 -14.16 -4.66
CA GLY A 102 16.09 -15.53 -4.34
C GLY A 102 16.57 -16.33 -5.56
N ILE A 103 15.98 -16.10 -6.73
CA ILE A 103 16.39 -16.76 -8.00
C ILE A 103 17.67 -16.12 -8.57
N LEU A 104 17.75 -14.79 -8.58
CA LEU A 104 18.86 -14.06 -9.22
C LEU A 104 20.07 -13.84 -8.31
N GLY A 105 19.89 -13.97 -7.00
CA GLY A 105 20.93 -13.70 -5.99
C GLY A 105 21.24 -12.22 -5.78
N THR A 106 20.52 -11.31 -6.45
CA THR A 106 20.69 -9.86 -6.36
C THR A 106 19.35 -9.16 -6.61
N HIS A 107 19.23 -7.91 -6.15
CA HIS A 107 18.13 -7.02 -6.50
C HIS A 107 18.50 -6.16 -7.72
N TYR A 108 17.49 -5.62 -8.41
CA TYR A 108 17.67 -4.68 -9.50
C TYR A 108 16.65 -3.55 -9.39
N LEU A 109 17.13 -2.30 -9.38
CA LEU A 109 16.29 -1.11 -9.21
C LEU A 109 15.05 -1.07 -10.13
N TRP A 110 15.20 -1.45 -11.41
CA TRP A 110 14.07 -1.44 -12.35
C TRP A 110 13.02 -2.52 -12.03
N LEU A 111 13.42 -3.65 -11.45
CA LEU A 111 12.50 -4.67 -10.93
C LEU A 111 11.81 -4.20 -9.66
N ASP A 112 12.52 -3.51 -8.77
CA ASP A 112 11.94 -2.97 -7.53
C ASP A 112 10.90 -1.89 -7.81
N ILE A 113 11.18 -1.00 -8.77
CA ILE A 113 10.20 -0.01 -9.25
C ILE A 113 9.01 -0.71 -9.89
N ALA A 114 9.23 -1.72 -10.74
CA ALA A 114 8.15 -2.46 -11.39
C ALA A 114 7.29 -3.22 -10.36
N ASP A 115 7.92 -3.80 -9.34
CA ASP A 115 7.25 -4.50 -8.25
C ASP A 115 6.29 -3.57 -7.49
N PHE A 116 6.78 -2.40 -7.08
CA PHE A 116 5.95 -1.37 -6.46
C PHE A 116 4.76 -0.96 -7.36
N LEU A 117 5.01 -0.63 -8.63
CA LEU A 117 3.96 -0.22 -9.56
C LEU A 117 2.92 -1.32 -9.77
N LEU A 118 3.35 -2.58 -9.90
CA LEU A 118 2.44 -3.72 -10.03
C LEU A 118 1.65 -3.97 -8.73
N GLY A 119 2.25 -3.80 -7.55
CA GLY A 119 1.55 -3.87 -6.27
C GLY A 119 0.42 -2.84 -6.15
N VAL A 120 0.69 -1.59 -6.56
CA VAL A 120 -0.34 -0.54 -6.60
C VAL A 120 -1.42 -0.89 -7.63
N PHE A 121 -1.04 -1.36 -8.83
CA PHE A 121 -2.00 -1.80 -9.83
C PHE A 121 -2.93 -2.92 -9.31
N ILE A 122 -2.36 -3.95 -8.68
CA ILE A 122 -3.12 -5.06 -8.08
C ILE A 122 -4.09 -4.53 -7.02
N THR A 123 -3.64 -3.60 -6.18
CA THR A 123 -4.47 -2.99 -5.13
C THR A 123 -5.75 -2.37 -5.70
N TYR A 124 -5.63 -1.52 -6.71
CA TYR A 124 -6.76 -0.86 -7.36
C TYR A 124 -7.58 -1.83 -8.21
N PHE A 125 -6.93 -2.79 -8.90
CA PHE A 125 -7.62 -3.80 -9.70
C PHE A 125 -8.52 -4.71 -8.85
N ILE A 126 -8.01 -5.22 -7.72
CA ILE A 126 -8.79 -6.04 -6.79
C ILE A 126 -9.90 -5.22 -6.14
N THR A 127 -9.62 -3.98 -5.73
CA THR A 127 -10.64 -3.06 -5.20
C THR A 127 -11.78 -2.90 -6.20
N TYR A 128 -11.46 -2.59 -7.46
CA TYR A 128 -12.42 -2.49 -8.56
C TYR A 128 -13.26 -3.76 -8.76
N LEU A 129 -12.61 -4.91 -8.82
CA LEU A 129 -13.29 -6.19 -9.04
C LEU A 129 -14.27 -6.53 -7.91
N LEU A 130 -13.86 -6.37 -6.66
CA LEU A 130 -14.69 -6.70 -5.50
C LEU A 130 -15.85 -5.72 -5.35
N PHE A 131 -15.57 -4.42 -5.44
CA PHE A 131 -16.59 -3.40 -5.26
C PHE A 131 -17.67 -3.45 -6.35
N THR A 132 -17.29 -3.64 -7.61
CA THR A 132 -18.25 -3.69 -8.73
C THR A 132 -19.08 -4.98 -8.78
N ARG A 133 -18.68 -6.03 -8.04
CA ARG A 133 -19.41 -7.29 -7.92
C ARG A 133 -20.47 -7.28 -6.81
N LYS A 134 -20.48 -6.28 -5.91
CA LYS A 134 -21.46 -6.08 -4.83
C LYS A 134 -21.79 -7.31 -3.97
N LYS A 135 -20.90 -8.31 -3.92
CA LYS A 135 -21.22 -9.64 -3.38
C LYS A 135 -21.03 -9.76 -1.86
N THR A 136 -20.29 -8.85 -1.22
CA THR A 136 -19.73 -9.10 0.12
C THR A 136 -19.67 -7.88 1.03
N GLY A 137 -20.29 -6.75 0.67
CA GLY A 137 -20.25 -5.53 1.48
C GLY A 137 -21.26 -5.56 2.62
N SER A 138 -20.83 -5.20 3.83
CA SER A 138 -21.73 -4.83 4.93
C SER A 138 -21.07 -3.75 5.80
N HIS A 139 -21.88 -2.91 6.45
CA HIS A 139 -21.35 -1.90 7.38
C HIS A 139 -20.47 -2.49 8.51
N ARG A 140 -20.80 -3.70 8.98
CA ARG A 140 -19.99 -4.40 10.00
C ARG A 140 -18.61 -4.78 9.45
N LEU A 141 -18.56 -5.31 8.22
CA LEU A 141 -17.30 -5.67 7.57
C LEU A 141 -16.45 -4.43 7.27
N ASP A 142 -17.07 -3.35 6.77
CA ASP A 142 -16.35 -2.10 6.53
C ASP A 142 -15.76 -1.52 7.83
N PHE A 143 -16.45 -1.63 8.97
CA PHE A 143 -15.93 -1.25 10.28
C PHE A 143 -14.72 -2.11 10.68
N ILE A 144 -14.83 -3.44 10.59
CA ILE A 144 -13.73 -4.37 10.87
C ILE A 144 -12.51 -4.06 10.00
N CYS A 145 -12.72 -3.84 8.70
CA CYS A 145 -11.67 -3.49 7.75
C CYS A 145 -11.04 -2.13 8.07
N THR A 146 -11.81 -1.15 8.54
CA THR A 146 -11.27 0.13 9.03
C THR A 146 -10.35 -0.10 10.23
N CYS A 147 -10.79 -0.88 11.21
CA CYS A 147 -9.95 -1.24 12.36
C CYS A 147 -8.66 -1.95 11.92
N LEU A 148 -8.74 -2.87 10.96
CA LEU A 148 -7.58 -3.58 10.43
C LEU A 148 -6.58 -2.61 9.78
N LEU A 149 -7.03 -1.68 8.94
CA LEU A 149 -6.16 -0.67 8.32
C LEU A 149 -5.49 0.22 9.38
N LEU A 150 -6.22 0.63 10.42
CA LEU A 150 -5.65 1.43 11.51
C LEU A 150 -4.61 0.64 12.31
N ILE A 151 -4.87 -0.64 12.59
CA ILE A 151 -3.90 -1.53 13.25
C ILE A 151 -2.66 -1.67 12.39
N THR A 152 -2.80 -1.89 11.08
CA THR A 152 -1.66 -1.96 10.15
C THR A 152 -0.85 -0.67 10.15
N ALA A 153 -1.49 0.50 10.16
CA ALA A 153 -0.80 1.79 10.25
C ALA A 153 0.00 1.92 11.56
N VAL A 154 -0.58 1.50 12.69
CA VAL A 154 0.12 1.47 13.99
C VAL A 154 1.30 0.50 13.96
N LEU A 155 1.16 -0.67 13.33
CA LEU A 155 2.26 -1.62 13.18
C LEU A 155 3.41 -1.03 12.36
N PHE A 156 3.14 -0.31 11.27
CA PHE A 156 4.16 0.43 10.53
C PHE A 156 4.93 1.37 11.44
N PHE A 157 4.22 2.16 12.25
CA PHE A 157 4.87 3.08 13.19
C PHE A 157 5.70 2.34 14.24
N CYS A 158 5.16 1.29 14.87
CA CYS A 158 5.87 0.55 15.92
C CYS A 158 7.13 -0.14 15.40
N PHE A 159 7.05 -0.81 14.25
CA PHE A 159 8.17 -1.60 13.75
C PHE A 159 9.23 -0.80 12.99
N THR A 160 8.96 0.47 12.66
CA THR A 160 10.00 1.37 12.18
C THR A 160 11.07 1.66 13.22
N TRP A 161 10.71 1.74 14.51
CA TRP A 161 11.66 1.98 15.61
C TRP A 161 11.93 0.77 16.50
N ASN A 162 11.17 -0.30 16.32
CA ASN A 162 11.41 -1.58 16.97
C ASN A 162 11.26 -2.73 15.97
N PRO A 163 12.13 -2.77 14.93
CA PRO A 163 12.07 -3.79 13.90
C PRO A 163 12.41 -5.19 14.44
N PRO A 164 11.57 -6.21 14.19
CA PRO A 164 11.95 -7.59 14.43
C PRO A 164 13.19 -7.99 13.62
N ALA A 165 14.04 -8.84 14.20
CA ALA A 165 15.24 -9.37 13.54
C ALA A 165 14.92 -10.46 12.50
N ILE A 166 14.16 -10.10 11.46
CA ILE A 166 13.86 -10.95 10.31
C ILE A 166 14.13 -10.19 9.00
N ASN A 167 14.34 -10.92 7.91
CA ASN A 167 14.76 -10.36 6.62
C ASN A 167 13.86 -9.22 6.09
N LEU A 168 12.58 -9.18 6.46
CA LEU A 168 11.65 -8.13 6.04
C LEU A 168 12.07 -6.72 6.50
N PHE A 169 12.78 -6.63 7.63
CA PHE A 169 13.19 -5.37 8.25
C PHE A 169 14.68 -5.05 8.06
N LEU A 170 15.44 -5.95 7.43
CA LEU A 170 16.86 -5.74 7.17
C LEU A 170 17.05 -4.94 5.89
N SER A 171 17.89 -3.91 5.96
CA SER A 171 18.32 -3.18 4.77
C SER A 171 19.36 -4.01 4.01
N PRO A 172 19.30 -4.09 2.67
CA PRO A 172 20.35 -4.74 1.87
C PRO A 172 21.74 -4.11 2.06
N ASP A 173 21.79 -2.81 2.34
CA ASP A 173 23.02 -2.02 2.38
C ASP A 173 23.69 -1.99 3.76
N THR A 174 22.89 -2.23 4.80
CA THR A 174 23.31 -2.25 6.19
C THR A 174 22.67 -3.46 6.82
N ALA A 175 23.43 -4.53 7.06
CA ALA A 175 22.95 -5.77 7.66
C ALA A 175 22.52 -5.62 9.14
N THR A 176 22.01 -4.45 9.51
CA THR A 176 21.55 -4.04 10.83
C THR A 176 20.19 -3.35 10.70
N PRO A 177 19.19 -3.70 11.53
CA PRO A 177 18.01 -2.86 11.72
C PRO A 177 18.44 -1.46 12.23
N ILE A 178 17.66 -0.42 11.87
CA ILE A 178 17.91 1.00 12.21
C ILE A 178 18.03 1.20 13.71
#